data_AF-A0A924YUT5-F1
#
_entry.id   AF-A0A924YUT5-F1
#
_cell.length_a   1.000
_cell.length_b   1.000
_cell.length_c   1.000
_cell.angle_alpha   90.00
_cell.angle_beta   90.00
_cell.angle_gamma   90.00
#
_symmetry.space_group_name_H-M   'P 1'
#
loop_
_entity.id
_entity.type
_entity.pdbx_description
1 polymer ?
#
loop_
_entity_poly.entity_id
_entity_poly.type
_entity_poly.pdbx_seq_one_letter_code
_entity_poly.pdbx_strand_id
1 'polypeptide(L)'
;MHNRILDISDGGARLRSSLQRLVIERDQQPDVTIPFADVAVLMVAHPQVSYSQSVLANLSAAGGVFVSCDERRHPVGMLLPLAGHFTQAERFAAQASASLPTRKRLWQQIARAKIRGQAEVLVQLNGSDHGLLAMVPQVRSGDTTNLEAQAARRYWPKVFGSTFRRIHEASEPTRSEDDSLAGDDEQQPADAVDELSLLSLQNRWLNYGYAVLRAMTARAVCASGLHPSLGLHHHNRYNAFCLADDLMEPFRPVVDLAVVRLFEHHADLWELNREAKRELLSA
;
A
#
# COMPACT_ATOMS: atom_id res chain seq x y z
N MET A 1 3.04 4.88 -23.05
CA MET A 1 3.76 4.46 -21.84
C MET A 1 2.89 3.45 -21.13
N HIS A 2 3.40 2.25 -20.86
CA HIS A 2 2.69 1.28 -20.03
C HIS A 2 3.13 1.51 -18.57
N ASN A 3 2.23 1.76 -17.62
CA ASN A 3 2.61 1.93 -16.21
C ASN A 3 2.69 0.55 -15.52
N ARG A 4 3.70 -0.27 -15.85
CA ARG A 4 3.78 -1.65 -15.33
C ARG A 4 4.23 -1.67 -13.87
N ILE A 5 3.64 -2.58 -13.10
CA ILE A 5 4.10 -2.95 -11.76
C ILE A 5 4.86 -4.27 -11.91
N LEU A 6 6.13 -4.27 -11.52
CA LEU A 6 7.00 -5.44 -11.55
C LEU A 6 7.25 -5.91 -10.13
N ASP A 7 6.87 -7.14 -9.82
CA ASP A 7 7.15 -7.79 -8.54
C ASP A 7 8.22 -8.88 -8.74
N ILE A 8 9.33 -8.73 -8.01
CA ILE A 8 10.45 -9.68 -7.95
C ILE A 8 10.50 -10.30 -6.54
N SER A 9 9.52 -11.18 -6.25
CA SER A 9 9.37 -11.84 -4.94
C SER A 9 9.44 -13.37 -4.97
N ASP A 10 9.21 -14.03 -6.12
CA ASP A 10 9.08 -15.49 -6.16
C ASP A 10 10.39 -16.27 -6.37
N GLY A 11 11.51 -15.58 -6.54
CA GLY A 11 12.81 -16.24 -6.72
C GLY A 11 13.94 -15.26 -6.97
N GLY A 12 15.18 -15.76 -6.80
CA GLY A 12 16.40 -15.01 -7.07
C GLY A 12 16.44 -14.44 -8.49
N ALA A 13 17.04 -13.25 -8.61
CA ALA A 13 17.20 -12.56 -9.89
C ALA A 13 18.37 -11.59 -9.84
N ARG A 14 19.01 -11.36 -10.98
CA ARG A 14 19.95 -10.24 -11.15
C ARG A 14 19.33 -9.18 -12.03
N LEU A 15 19.21 -7.97 -11.51
CA LEU A 15 18.67 -6.83 -12.23
C LEU A 15 19.82 -5.93 -12.69
N ARG A 16 19.87 -5.62 -14.00
CA ARG A 16 20.85 -4.68 -14.55
C ARG A 16 20.21 -3.71 -15.53
N SER A 17 20.91 -2.62 -15.81
CA SER A 17 20.56 -1.67 -16.87
C SER A 17 21.30 -2.00 -18.16
N SER A 18 20.59 -1.98 -19.30
CA SER A 18 21.19 -2.02 -20.63
C SER A 18 20.34 -1.17 -21.59
N LEU A 19 20.93 -0.22 -22.31
CA LEU A 19 20.26 0.59 -23.34
C LEU A 19 18.89 1.18 -22.90
N GLN A 20 18.84 1.82 -21.72
CA GLN A 20 17.60 2.38 -21.14
C GLN A 20 16.49 1.34 -20.86
N ARG A 21 16.89 0.09 -20.68
CA ARG A 21 16.01 -1.02 -20.33
C ARG A 21 16.50 -1.71 -19.06
N LEU A 22 15.54 -2.13 -18.25
CA LEU A 22 15.72 -3.07 -17.16
C LEU A 22 15.87 -4.46 -17.78
N VAL A 23 16.96 -5.15 -17.44
CA VAL A 23 17.17 -6.56 -17.77
C VAL A 23 17.04 -7.36 -16.48
N ILE A 24 16.21 -8.40 -16.52
CA ILE A 24 15.93 -9.32 -15.41
C ILE A 24 16.51 -10.68 -15.81
N GLU A 25 17.59 -11.07 -15.15
CA GLU A 25 18.25 -12.36 -15.36
C GLU A 25 17.82 -13.32 -14.24
N ARG A 26 17.46 -14.54 -14.61
CA ARG A 26 17.12 -15.63 -13.68
C ARG A 26 17.83 -16.90 -14.13
N ASP A 27 18.17 -17.75 -13.19
CA ASP A 27 18.86 -19.00 -13.51
C ASP A 27 18.00 -19.88 -14.44
N GLN A 28 18.63 -20.45 -15.46
CA GLN A 28 18.02 -21.32 -16.47
C GLN A 28 16.79 -20.74 -17.20
N GLN A 29 16.65 -19.41 -17.24
CA GLN A 29 15.57 -18.73 -17.95
C GLN A 29 16.13 -17.67 -18.91
N PRO A 30 15.46 -17.38 -20.04
CA PRO A 30 15.87 -16.31 -20.92
C PRO A 30 15.70 -14.95 -20.24
N ASP A 31 16.64 -14.03 -20.52
CA ASP A 31 16.59 -12.66 -20.04
C ASP A 31 15.28 -11.98 -20.43
N VAL A 32 14.61 -11.36 -19.45
CA VAL A 32 13.45 -10.51 -19.69
C VAL A 32 13.89 -9.06 -19.72
N THR A 33 13.57 -8.33 -20.78
CA THR A 33 13.97 -6.94 -20.96
C THR A 33 12.76 -6.02 -21.07
N ILE A 34 12.72 -4.96 -20.26
CA ILE A 34 11.60 -4.01 -20.17
C ILE A 34 12.15 -2.58 -20.22
N PRO A 35 11.63 -1.67 -21.07
CA PRO A 35 12.01 -0.26 -21.04
C PRO A 35 11.74 0.35 -19.65
N PHE A 36 12.68 1.13 -19.10
CA PHE A 36 12.44 1.79 -17.81
C PHE A 36 11.24 2.74 -17.84
N ALA A 37 10.98 3.37 -18.99
CA ALA A 37 9.79 4.22 -19.21
C ALA A 37 8.45 3.48 -19.12
N ASP A 38 8.47 2.14 -19.17
CA ASP A 38 7.29 1.31 -18.98
C ASP A 38 7.18 0.72 -17.55
N VAL A 39 8.09 1.06 -16.63
CA VAL A 39 8.08 0.57 -15.24
C VAL A 39 7.63 1.68 -14.30
N ALA A 40 6.43 1.57 -13.76
CA ALA A 40 5.91 2.49 -12.76
C ALA A 40 6.39 2.14 -11.35
N VAL A 41 6.34 0.85 -10.99
CA VAL A 41 6.79 0.34 -9.69
C VAL A 41 7.63 -0.91 -9.92
N LEU A 42 8.82 -0.95 -9.31
CA LEU A 42 9.65 -2.14 -9.19
C LEU A 42 9.72 -2.53 -7.71
N MET A 43 9.02 -3.60 -7.35
CA MET A 43 8.99 -4.15 -6.01
C MET A 43 9.95 -5.34 -5.91
N VAL A 44 10.85 -5.29 -4.93
CA VAL A 44 11.88 -6.31 -4.71
C VAL A 44 11.74 -6.83 -3.29
N ALA A 45 11.41 -8.11 -3.17
CA ALA A 45 11.21 -8.76 -1.88
C ALA A 45 12.07 -10.02 -1.69
N HIS A 46 12.46 -10.69 -2.76
CA HIS A 46 13.20 -11.95 -2.61
C HIS A 46 14.66 -11.67 -2.16
N PRO A 47 15.17 -12.32 -1.10
CA PRO A 47 16.47 -11.99 -0.50
C PRO A 47 17.66 -12.26 -1.43
N GLN A 48 17.51 -13.17 -2.40
CA GLN A 48 18.54 -13.47 -3.40
C GLN A 48 18.45 -12.57 -4.66
N VAL A 49 17.80 -11.41 -4.57
CA VAL A 49 17.79 -10.43 -5.67
C VAL A 49 18.99 -9.51 -5.53
N SER A 50 19.75 -9.36 -6.61
CA SER A 50 20.83 -8.37 -6.72
C SER A 50 20.49 -7.35 -7.80
N TYR A 51 20.88 -6.10 -7.59
CA TYR A 51 20.65 -5.03 -8.56
C TYR A 51 21.82 -4.04 -8.59
N SER A 52 22.10 -3.47 -9.76
CA SER A 52 23.13 -2.42 -9.89
C SER A 52 22.60 -1.05 -9.49
N GLN A 53 23.50 -0.14 -9.07
CA GLN A 53 23.16 1.26 -8.83
C GLN A 53 22.48 1.91 -10.05
N SER A 54 22.89 1.52 -11.26
CA SER A 54 22.30 2.02 -12.51
C SER A 54 20.83 1.61 -12.70
N VAL A 55 20.34 0.54 -12.08
CA VAL A 55 18.90 0.21 -12.09
C VAL A 55 18.11 1.27 -11.32
N LEU A 56 18.56 1.62 -10.12
CA LEU A 56 17.90 2.64 -9.29
C LEU A 56 17.89 4.00 -10.00
N ALA A 57 19.03 4.40 -10.57
CA ALA A 57 19.18 5.67 -11.27
C ALA A 57 18.29 5.76 -12.52
N ASN A 58 18.32 4.77 -13.40
CA ASN A 58 17.53 4.80 -14.64
C ASN A 58 16.02 4.64 -14.36
N LEU A 59 15.64 3.83 -13.37
CA LEU A 59 14.24 3.74 -12.94
C LEU A 59 13.73 5.09 -12.43
N SER A 60 14.49 5.75 -11.56
CA SER A 60 14.14 7.06 -11.00
C SER A 60 14.08 8.14 -12.09
N ALA A 61 15.03 8.14 -13.02
CA ALA A 61 15.06 9.07 -14.16
C ALA A 61 13.87 8.88 -15.11
N ALA A 62 13.35 7.65 -15.24
CA ALA A 62 12.13 7.34 -15.96
C ALA A 62 10.84 7.64 -15.16
N GLY A 63 10.97 8.15 -13.93
CA GLY A 63 9.84 8.45 -13.04
C GLY A 63 9.24 7.21 -12.37
N GLY A 64 9.90 6.06 -12.42
CA GLY A 64 9.48 4.85 -11.71
C GLY A 64 9.91 4.85 -10.24
N VAL A 65 9.24 4.06 -9.42
CA VAL A 65 9.51 3.92 -7.98
C VAL A 65 10.09 2.55 -7.69
N PHE A 66 11.15 2.50 -6.87
CA PHE A 66 11.68 1.26 -6.32
C PHE A 66 11.11 1.04 -4.92
N VAL A 67 10.62 -0.17 -4.64
CA VAL A 67 10.11 -0.58 -3.34
C VAL A 67 10.94 -1.77 -2.84
N SER A 68 11.61 -1.58 -1.71
CA SER A 68 12.29 -2.66 -1.00
C SER A 68 11.33 -3.27 0.01
N CYS A 69 11.24 -4.59 0.03
CA CYS A 69 10.43 -5.31 1.01
C CYS A 69 11.30 -6.17 1.96
N ASP A 70 10.75 -6.51 3.12
CA ASP A 70 11.34 -7.44 4.08
C ASP A 70 11.10 -8.91 3.70
N GLU A 71 11.54 -9.82 4.56
CA GLU A 71 11.36 -11.28 4.42
C GLU A 71 9.89 -11.72 4.42
N ARG A 72 9.00 -10.92 5.03
CA ARG A 72 7.55 -11.12 5.03
C ARG A 72 6.88 -10.50 3.79
N ARG A 73 7.68 -9.97 2.85
CA ARG A 73 7.27 -9.31 1.60
C ARG A 73 6.53 -7.99 1.83
N HIS A 74 6.71 -7.35 2.98
CA HIS A 74 6.14 -6.03 3.27
C HIS A 74 7.11 -4.92 2.86
N PRO A 75 6.63 -3.82 2.27
CA PRO A 75 7.49 -2.68 1.97
C PRO A 75 8.12 -2.08 3.23
N VAL A 76 9.44 -1.99 3.23
CA VAL A 76 10.25 -1.35 4.28
C VAL A 76 10.98 -0.10 3.79
N GLY A 77 11.09 0.09 2.48
CA GLY A 77 11.73 1.26 1.90
C GLY A 77 11.18 1.60 0.53
N MET A 78 11.20 2.89 0.19
CA MET A 78 10.77 3.38 -1.11
C MET A 78 11.75 4.44 -1.62
N LEU A 79 12.29 4.23 -2.82
CA LEU A 79 13.07 5.25 -3.53
C LEU A 79 12.14 5.97 -4.50
N LEU A 80 11.87 7.24 -4.20
CA LEU A 80 11.03 8.10 -5.00
C LEU A 80 11.86 8.98 -5.95
N PRO A 81 11.40 9.22 -7.19
CA PRO A 81 12.02 10.18 -8.09
C PRO A 81 12.08 11.59 -7.48
N LEU A 82 13.27 12.20 -7.48
CA LEU A 82 13.46 13.58 -7.02
C LEU A 82 12.98 14.61 -8.06
N ALA A 83 13.35 14.40 -9.33
CA ALA A 83 13.03 15.30 -10.42
C ALA A 83 11.79 14.80 -11.17
N GLY A 84 10.64 15.41 -10.89
CA GLY A 84 9.39 15.15 -11.61
C GLY A 84 8.60 16.39 -12.01
N HIS A 85 8.91 17.56 -11.42
CA HIS A 85 8.12 18.77 -11.62
C HIS A 85 8.95 20.04 -11.40
N PHE A 86 8.79 21.05 -12.26
CA PHE A 86 9.58 22.29 -12.23
C PHE A 86 9.17 23.27 -11.11
N THR A 87 7.92 23.25 -10.66
CA THR A 87 7.42 24.09 -9.54
C THR A 87 7.42 23.39 -8.17
N GLN A 88 8.29 22.40 -7.96
CA GLN A 88 8.23 21.56 -6.75
C GLN A 88 8.37 22.38 -5.46
N ALA A 89 9.34 23.31 -5.41
CA ALA A 89 9.56 24.17 -4.25
C ALA A 89 8.33 25.05 -3.92
N GLU A 90 7.71 25.67 -4.92
CA GLU A 90 6.50 26.50 -4.76
C GLU A 90 5.33 25.67 -4.22
N ARG A 91 5.13 24.46 -4.76
CA ARG A 91 4.07 23.55 -4.31
C ARG A 91 4.31 23.05 -2.90
N PHE A 92 5.55 22.74 -2.54
CA PHE A 92 5.90 22.35 -1.17
C PHE A 92 5.63 23.49 -0.18
N ALA A 93 5.99 24.73 -0.54
CA ALA A 93 5.69 25.91 0.28
C ALA A 93 4.17 26.13 0.42
N ALA A 94 3.40 25.97 -0.66
CA ALA A 94 1.94 26.05 -0.63
C ALA A 94 1.30 24.93 0.21
N GLN A 95 1.83 23.70 0.15
CA GLN A 95 1.38 22.59 1.00
C GLN A 95 1.67 22.85 2.47
N ALA A 96 2.89 23.28 2.80
CA ALA A 96 3.31 23.55 4.18
C ALA A 96 2.50 24.71 4.81
N SER A 97 2.16 25.73 4.00
CA SER A 97 1.35 26.88 4.43
C SER A 97 -0.16 26.65 4.32
N ALA A 98 -0.61 25.48 3.86
CA ALA A 98 -2.02 25.20 3.70
C ALA A 98 -2.76 25.32 5.04
N SER A 99 -3.78 26.18 5.08
CA SER A 99 -4.53 26.44 6.30
C SER A 99 -5.24 25.18 6.81
N LEU A 100 -5.38 25.06 8.13
CA LEU A 100 -6.12 23.94 8.75
C LEU A 100 -7.55 23.77 8.18
N PRO A 101 -8.34 24.84 7.95
CA PRO A 101 -9.65 24.71 7.30
C PRO A 101 -9.58 24.10 5.90
N THR A 102 -8.56 24.44 5.11
CA THR A 102 -8.37 23.87 3.77
C THR A 102 -8.08 22.37 3.84
N ARG A 103 -7.12 21.97 4.68
CA ARG A 103 -6.79 20.55 4.89
C ARG A 103 -8.00 19.73 5.34
N LYS A 104 -8.79 20.25 6.30
CA LYS A 104 -10.01 19.61 6.79
C LYS A 104 -11.10 19.46 5.71
N ARG A 105 -11.28 20.46 4.84
CA ARG A 105 -12.22 20.38 3.70
C ARG A 105 -11.77 19.39 2.63
N LEU A 106 -10.46 19.29 2.37
CA LEU A 106 -9.92 18.30 1.43
C LEU A 106 -10.08 16.88 1.99
N TRP A 107 -9.74 16.67 3.27
CA TRP A 107 -9.97 15.39 3.94
C TRP A 107 -11.45 14.96 3.91
N GLN A 108 -12.38 15.88 4.16
CA GLN A 108 -13.81 15.59 4.09
C GLN A 108 -14.22 15.03 2.71
N GLN A 109 -13.65 15.55 1.62
CA GLN A 109 -13.93 15.05 0.27
C GLN A 109 -13.37 13.63 0.08
N ILE A 110 -12.15 13.38 0.57
CA ILE A 110 -11.49 12.07 0.55
C ILE A 110 -12.31 11.04 1.33
N ALA A 111 -12.69 11.34 2.57
CA ALA A 111 -13.48 10.46 3.41
C ALA A 111 -14.84 10.14 2.78
N ARG A 112 -15.53 11.14 2.20
CA ARG A 112 -16.78 10.94 1.45
C ARG A 112 -16.60 10.02 0.25
N ALA A 113 -15.52 10.18 -0.49
CA ALA A 113 -15.22 9.35 -1.65
C ALA A 113 -14.92 7.90 -1.24
N LYS A 114 -14.12 7.69 -0.18
CA LYS A 114 -13.88 6.36 0.40
C LYS A 114 -15.17 5.66 0.81
N ILE A 115 -16.03 6.33 1.57
CA ILE A 115 -17.31 5.76 2.04
C ILE A 115 -18.21 5.40 0.85
N ARG A 116 -18.24 6.26 -0.18
CA ARG A 116 -18.98 5.97 -1.42
C ARG A 116 -18.42 4.74 -2.14
N GLY A 117 -17.11 4.63 -2.30
CA GLY A 117 -16.50 3.44 -2.92
C GLY A 117 -16.77 2.16 -2.12
N GLN A 118 -16.72 2.23 -0.79
CA GLN A 118 -17.10 1.10 0.08
C GLN A 118 -18.56 0.69 -0.10
N ALA A 119 -19.47 1.67 -0.17
CA ALA A 119 -20.88 1.42 -0.47
C ALA A 119 -21.08 0.72 -1.82
N GLU A 120 -20.40 1.18 -2.87
CA GLU A 120 -20.46 0.58 -4.21
C GLU A 120 -19.97 -0.86 -4.22
N VAL A 121 -18.89 -1.17 -3.49
CA VAL A 121 -18.42 -2.55 -3.31
C VAL A 121 -19.48 -3.42 -2.63
N LEU A 122 -20.12 -2.93 -1.56
CA LEU A 122 -21.19 -3.71 -0.89
C LEU A 122 -22.43 -3.89 -1.79
N VAL A 123 -22.77 -2.91 -2.62
CA VAL A 123 -23.85 -3.09 -3.60
C VAL A 123 -23.49 -4.20 -4.59
N GLN A 124 -22.25 -4.25 -5.07
CA GLN A 124 -21.80 -5.29 -5.99
C GLN A 124 -21.78 -6.68 -5.35
N LEU A 125 -21.31 -6.80 -4.10
CA LEU A 125 -21.16 -8.08 -3.42
C LEU A 125 -22.47 -8.60 -2.81
N ASN A 126 -23.32 -7.71 -2.31
CA ASN A 126 -24.45 -8.05 -1.44
C ASN A 126 -25.80 -7.49 -1.93
N GLY A 127 -25.83 -6.66 -2.97
CA GLY A 127 -27.03 -5.97 -3.45
C GLY A 127 -27.49 -4.79 -2.56
N SER A 128 -26.74 -4.41 -1.52
CA SER A 128 -27.08 -3.30 -0.62
C SER A 128 -25.84 -2.56 -0.15
N ASP A 129 -25.89 -1.23 -0.12
CA ASP A 129 -24.83 -0.38 0.46
C ASP A 129 -24.78 -0.47 1.99
N HIS A 130 -25.75 -1.16 2.60
CA HIS A 130 -25.92 -1.23 4.03
C HIS A 130 -25.90 0.17 4.68
N GLY A 131 -26.57 1.17 4.09
CA GLY A 131 -26.69 2.50 4.65
C GLY A 131 -25.41 3.34 4.71
N LEU A 132 -24.30 2.91 4.08
CA LEU A 132 -23.08 3.71 3.97
C LEU A 132 -23.32 5.00 3.16
N LEU A 133 -24.15 4.96 2.11
CA LEU A 133 -24.47 6.15 1.32
C LEU A 133 -25.17 7.24 2.14
N ALA A 134 -25.98 6.84 3.11
CA ALA A 134 -26.63 7.77 4.03
C ALA A 134 -25.63 8.49 4.96
N MET A 135 -24.45 7.92 5.19
CA MET A 135 -23.39 8.52 6.01
C MET A 135 -22.60 9.60 5.26
N VAL A 136 -22.48 9.50 3.93
CA VAL A 136 -21.69 10.41 3.08
C VAL A 136 -22.03 11.90 3.30
N PRO A 137 -23.30 12.35 3.23
CA PRO A 137 -23.62 13.77 3.46
C PRO A 137 -23.33 14.24 4.89
N GLN A 138 -23.27 13.31 5.86
CA GLN A 138 -23.07 13.62 7.28
C GLN A 138 -21.60 13.86 7.64
N VAL A 139 -20.64 13.43 6.80
CA VAL A 139 -19.21 13.69 7.00
C VAL A 139 -18.97 15.19 7.07
N ARG A 140 -18.52 15.69 8.22
CA ARG A 140 -18.21 17.11 8.47
C ARG A 140 -16.76 17.43 8.09
N SER A 141 -16.42 18.72 8.07
CA SER A 141 -15.05 19.18 7.77
C SER A 141 -14.04 18.57 8.74
N GLY A 142 -13.05 17.85 8.22
CA GLY A 142 -12.06 17.12 9.03
C GLY A 142 -12.57 15.83 9.66
N ASP A 143 -13.77 15.37 9.30
CA ASP A 143 -14.45 14.19 9.85
C ASP A 143 -14.42 14.11 11.39
N THR A 144 -14.83 15.19 12.05
CA THR A 144 -14.75 15.31 13.52
C THR A 144 -15.56 14.27 14.30
N THR A 145 -16.50 13.61 13.64
CA THR A 145 -17.33 12.54 14.23
C THR A 145 -16.83 11.14 13.85
N ASN A 146 -15.72 11.03 13.12
CA ASN A 146 -15.08 9.78 12.72
C ASN A 146 -16.03 8.86 11.93
N LEU A 147 -16.78 9.44 10.98
CA LEU A 147 -17.71 8.68 10.13
C LEU A 147 -16.98 7.76 9.17
N GLU A 148 -15.74 8.08 8.79
CA GLU A 148 -14.86 7.22 8.00
C GLU A 148 -14.61 5.89 8.71
N ALA A 149 -14.14 5.91 9.97
CA ALA A 149 -13.91 4.69 10.73
C ALA A 149 -15.22 3.96 11.10
N GLN A 150 -16.31 4.69 11.33
CA GLN A 150 -17.63 4.07 11.53
C GLN A 150 -18.10 3.31 10.29
N ALA A 151 -17.93 3.88 9.10
CA ALA A 151 -18.25 3.22 7.84
C ALA A 151 -17.38 1.98 7.65
N ALA A 152 -16.07 2.07 7.90
CA ALA A 152 -15.16 0.93 7.82
C ALA A 152 -15.54 -0.21 8.78
N ARG A 153 -15.96 0.10 10.02
CA ARG A 153 -16.45 -0.92 10.99
C ARG A 153 -17.72 -1.62 10.53
N ARG A 154 -18.60 -0.94 9.79
CA ARG A 154 -19.80 -1.53 9.19
C ARG A 154 -19.49 -2.30 7.90
N TYR A 155 -18.51 -1.82 7.14
CA TYR A 155 -18.06 -2.35 5.87
C TYR A 155 -17.44 -3.75 6.02
N TRP A 156 -16.38 -3.88 6.82
CA TRP A 156 -15.57 -5.10 6.87
C TRP A 156 -16.34 -6.38 7.19
N PRO A 157 -17.27 -6.41 8.17
CA PRO A 157 -18.09 -7.59 8.44
C PRO A 157 -18.99 -8.02 7.27
N LYS A 158 -19.32 -7.10 6.36
CA LYS A 158 -20.16 -7.36 5.17
C LYS A 158 -19.37 -7.81 3.96
N VAL A 159 -18.06 -7.57 3.97
CA VAL A 159 -17.13 -8.02 2.92
C VAL A 159 -16.59 -9.41 3.24
N PHE A 160 -16.05 -9.62 4.45
CA PHE A 160 -15.32 -10.85 4.81
C PHE A 160 -15.95 -11.65 5.96
N GLY A 161 -17.17 -11.30 6.36
CA GLY A 161 -17.89 -11.98 7.45
C GLY A 161 -17.64 -11.37 8.84
N SER A 162 -18.50 -11.72 9.80
CA SER A 162 -18.58 -11.07 11.13
C SER A 162 -17.35 -11.26 12.02
N THR A 163 -16.58 -12.32 11.78
CA THR A 163 -15.35 -12.65 12.51
C THR A 163 -14.13 -11.87 12.00
N PHE A 164 -14.18 -11.34 10.78
CA PHE A 164 -13.05 -10.62 10.20
C PHE A 164 -12.76 -9.31 10.94
N ARG A 165 -11.48 -9.03 11.16
CA ARG A 165 -10.96 -7.78 11.71
C ARG A 165 -9.84 -7.29 10.80
N ARG A 166 -9.96 -6.04 10.34
CA ARG A 166 -8.92 -5.40 9.54
C ARG A 166 -7.78 -4.95 10.45
N ILE A 167 -6.57 -5.42 10.16
CA ILE A 167 -5.36 -5.08 10.92
C ILE A 167 -4.38 -4.35 9.99
N HIS A 168 -4.07 -3.10 10.28
CA HIS A 168 -3.09 -2.30 9.55
C HIS A 168 -1.69 -2.52 10.14
N GLU A 169 -0.67 -2.72 9.31
CA GLU A 169 0.70 -3.04 9.77
C GLU A 169 1.42 -1.86 10.45
N ALA A 170 1.06 -0.61 10.13
CA ALA A 170 1.64 0.56 10.80
C ALA A 170 1.29 0.68 12.30
N SER A 171 0.55 -0.29 12.85
CA SER A 171 0.18 -0.40 14.26
C SER A 171 1.04 -1.38 15.06
N GLU A 172 1.99 -2.10 14.46
CA GLU A 172 2.94 -2.88 15.24
C GLU A 172 3.93 -1.93 15.92
N PRO A 173 4.00 -1.90 17.27
CA PRO A 173 5.08 -1.18 17.92
C PRO A 173 6.39 -1.83 17.50
N THR A 174 7.28 -1.06 16.87
CA THR A 174 8.70 -1.41 16.73
C THR A 174 9.16 -1.92 18.09
N ARG A 175 9.56 -3.19 18.17
CA ARG A 175 10.20 -3.74 19.38
C ARG A 175 11.34 -2.79 19.74
N SER A 176 11.18 -2.05 20.84
CA SER A 176 12.28 -1.30 21.42
C SER A 176 13.33 -2.32 21.83
N GLU A 177 14.56 -2.18 21.33
CA GLU A 177 15.70 -3.03 21.66
C GLU A 177 16.15 -2.95 23.14
N ASP A 178 15.36 -2.29 24.01
CA ASP A 178 15.67 -2.06 25.43
C ASP A 178 15.19 -3.19 26.38
N ASP A 179 14.60 -4.27 25.87
CA ASP A 179 14.08 -5.36 26.70
C ASP A 179 15.14 -6.44 27.03
N SER A 180 16.42 -6.20 26.75
CA SER A 180 17.50 -7.16 27.01
C SER A 180 18.09 -7.11 28.44
N LEU A 181 17.36 -6.55 29.41
CA LEU A 181 17.80 -6.49 30.82
C LEU A 181 16.65 -6.80 31.79
N ALA A 182 16.07 -7.99 31.66
CA ALA A 182 15.31 -8.62 32.75
C ALA A 182 15.69 -10.11 32.82
N GLY A 183 15.94 -10.57 34.04
CA GLY A 183 16.70 -11.75 34.36
C GLY A 183 16.06 -13.09 34.02
N ASP A 184 16.93 -14.10 34.11
CA ASP A 184 16.67 -15.53 34.03
C ASP A 184 15.51 -16.01 34.92
N ASP A 185 14.95 -17.15 34.52
CA ASP A 185 13.93 -17.97 35.17
C ASP A 185 12.46 -17.53 35.06
N GLU A 186 11.88 -17.76 33.89
CA GLU A 186 10.53 -18.33 33.79
C GLU A 186 10.44 -19.20 32.53
N GLN A 187 10.44 -20.53 32.72
CA GLN A 187 10.05 -21.48 31.69
C GLN A 187 8.60 -21.21 31.29
N GLN A 188 8.40 -20.40 30.26
CA GLN A 188 7.11 -20.19 29.63
C GLN A 188 6.62 -21.52 29.04
N PRO A 189 5.36 -21.90 29.27
CA PRO A 189 4.83 -23.16 28.80
C PRO A 189 4.80 -23.20 27.27
N ALA A 190 5.23 -24.33 26.70
CA ALA A 190 5.33 -24.61 25.27
C ALA A 190 3.96 -24.70 24.53
N ASP A 191 2.88 -24.19 25.12
CA ASP A 191 1.50 -24.26 24.60
C ASP A 191 0.79 -22.89 24.55
N ALA A 192 1.54 -21.78 24.41
CA ALA A 192 0.98 -20.47 24.08
C ALA A 192 0.91 -20.24 22.56
N VAL A 193 0.22 -21.12 21.84
CA VAL A 193 -0.23 -20.84 20.46
C VAL A 193 -1.57 -20.10 20.55
N ASP A 194 -1.52 -18.79 20.80
CA ASP A 194 -2.64 -17.88 20.50
C ASP A 194 -2.10 -16.48 20.19
N GLU A 195 -1.23 -16.43 19.18
CA GLU A 195 -1.21 -15.26 18.32
C GLU A 195 -2.56 -15.20 17.64
N LEU A 196 -3.31 -14.15 17.93
CA LEU A 196 -4.41 -13.68 17.12
C LEU A 196 -3.92 -13.57 15.67
N SER A 197 -4.03 -14.68 14.93
CA SER A 197 -4.20 -14.70 13.49
C SER A 197 -3.20 -13.79 12.77
N LEU A 198 -1.93 -14.20 12.68
CA LEU A 198 -0.86 -13.72 11.78
C LEU A 198 -1.39 -13.21 10.43
N LEU A 199 -1.98 -12.01 10.40
CA LEU A 199 -2.93 -11.51 9.39
C LEU A 199 -3.72 -12.63 8.69
N SER A 200 -5.01 -12.79 8.98
CA SER A 200 -5.89 -13.66 8.16
C SER A 200 -5.54 -13.48 6.67
N LEU A 201 -5.53 -14.54 5.86
CA LEU A 201 -5.00 -14.46 4.49
C LEU A 201 -5.52 -13.24 3.70
N GLN A 202 -6.78 -12.85 3.94
CA GLN A 202 -7.40 -11.61 3.46
C GLN A 202 -6.61 -10.35 3.85
N ASN A 203 -6.22 -10.19 5.12
CA ASN A 203 -5.43 -9.06 5.56
C ASN A 203 -4.04 -9.01 4.88
N ARG A 204 -3.35 -10.14 4.70
CA ARG A 204 -2.07 -10.18 3.97
C ARG A 204 -2.24 -9.66 2.54
N TRP A 205 -3.29 -10.12 1.87
CA TRP A 205 -3.58 -9.74 0.49
C TRP A 205 -4.00 -8.26 0.38
N LEU A 206 -4.80 -7.77 1.31
CA LEU A 206 -5.16 -6.35 1.42
C LEU A 206 -3.92 -5.48 1.68
N ASN A 207 -3.03 -5.90 2.59
CA ASN A 207 -1.82 -5.15 2.91
C ASN A 207 -0.89 -5.06 1.70
N TYR A 208 -0.67 -6.18 0.99
CA TYR A 208 0.08 -6.18 -0.26
C TYR A 208 -0.55 -5.26 -1.33
N GLY A 209 -1.85 -5.37 -1.57
CA GLY A 209 -2.53 -4.52 -2.55
C GLY A 209 -2.46 -3.03 -2.18
N TYR A 210 -2.61 -2.70 -0.90
CA TYR A 210 -2.46 -1.34 -0.40
C TYR A 210 -1.01 -0.84 -0.46
N ALA A 211 -0.01 -1.70 -0.25
CA ALA A 211 1.40 -1.37 -0.41
C ALA A 211 1.70 -0.93 -1.86
N VAL A 212 1.20 -1.67 -2.84
CA VAL A 212 1.32 -1.33 -4.26
C VAL A 212 0.58 -0.02 -4.57
N LEU A 213 -0.65 0.13 -4.08
CA LEU A 213 -1.45 1.34 -4.26
C LEU A 213 -0.77 2.57 -3.63
N ARG A 214 -0.16 2.41 -2.45
CA ARG A 214 0.63 3.46 -1.79
C ARG A 214 1.83 3.85 -2.63
N ALA A 215 2.58 2.90 -3.17
CA ALA A 215 3.73 3.18 -4.05
C ALA A 215 3.31 3.95 -5.30
N MET A 216 2.21 3.54 -5.94
CA MET A 216 1.64 4.23 -7.10
C MET A 216 1.16 5.64 -6.75
N THR A 217 0.54 5.82 -5.58
CA THR A 217 0.05 7.12 -5.12
C THR A 217 1.21 8.05 -4.76
N ALA A 218 2.22 7.56 -4.05
CA ALA A 218 3.43 8.31 -3.72
C ALA A 218 4.17 8.75 -4.99
N ARG A 219 4.27 7.88 -6.00
CA ARG A 219 4.77 8.23 -7.32
C ARG A 219 4.00 9.39 -7.95
N ALA A 220 2.67 9.31 -7.95
CA ALA A 220 1.81 10.35 -8.51
C ALA A 220 1.93 11.68 -7.75
N VAL A 221 2.05 11.62 -6.43
CA VAL A 221 2.32 12.78 -5.56
C VAL A 221 3.63 13.46 -5.96
N CYS A 222 4.73 12.71 -6.08
CA CYS A 222 6.02 13.27 -6.52
C CYS A 222 5.97 13.83 -7.94
N ALA A 223 5.32 13.12 -8.87
CA ALA A 223 5.15 13.58 -10.26
C ALA A 223 4.32 14.88 -10.33
N SER A 224 3.38 15.08 -9.40
CA SER A 224 2.63 16.32 -9.26
C SER A 224 3.41 17.42 -8.50
N GLY A 225 4.67 17.20 -8.13
CA GLY A 225 5.47 18.18 -7.39
C GLY A 225 4.96 18.43 -5.96
N LEU A 226 4.21 17.49 -5.39
CA LEU A 226 3.74 17.51 -4.01
C LEU A 226 4.66 16.65 -3.13
N HIS A 227 4.78 16.99 -1.85
CA HIS A 227 5.62 16.27 -0.90
C HIS A 227 4.83 15.13 -0.23
N PRO A 228 5.27 13.87 -0.28
CA PRO A 228 4.53 12.72 0.25
C PRO A 228 4.27 12.73 1.75
N SER A 229 5.13 13.36 2.56
CA SER A 229 4.94 13.39 4.02
C SER A 229 3.98 14.49 4.50
N LEU A 230 3.62 15.47 3.67
CA LEU A 230 2.77 16.60 4.06
C LEU A 230 1.28 16.23 3.92
N GLY A 231 0.77 15.49 4.91
CA GLY A 231 -0.61 15.02 4.96
C GLY A 231 -1.67 16.11 5.17
N LEU A 232 -2.90 15.75 4.86
CA LEU A 232 -4.13 16.49 5.11
C LEU A 232 -4.76 16.11 6.46
N HIS A 233 -4.81 14.81 6.76
CA HIS A 233 -5.37 14.27 8.01
C HIS A 233 -4.39 13.34 8.71
N HIS A 234 -3.77 12.40 7.98
CA HIS A 234 -2.70 11.58 8.53
C HIS A 234 -1.51 12.48 8.96
N HIS A 235 -1.04 12.28 10.19
CA HIS A 235 -0.01 13.12 10.81
C HIS A 235 0.92 12.32 11.74
N ASN A 236 0.99 10.99 11.57
CA ASN A 236 1.90 10.16 12.35
C ASN A 236 3.35 10.59 12.07
N ARG A 237 4.09 10.96 13.12
CA ARG A 237 5.47 11.45 13.04
C ARG A 237 6.43 10.46 12.37
N TYR A 238 6.13 9.16 12.41
CA TYR A 238 6.96 8.12 11.81
C TYR A 238 6.51 7.71 10.41
N ASN A 239 5.41 8.29 9.88
CA ASN A 239 4.91 7.97 8.55
C ASN A 239 5.42 8.97 7.51
N ALA A 240 6.39 8.53 6.68
CA ALA A 240 6.96 9.32 5.60
C ALA A 240 6.00 9.58 4.41
N PHE A 241 4.83 8.95 4.38
CA PHE A 241 3.91 8.94 3.24
C PHE A 241 2.48 9.38 3.59
N CYS A 242 2.30 10.21 4.61
CA CYS A 242 0.98 10.65 5.08
C CYS A 242 0.04 11.15 3.96
N LEU A 243 0.53 11.95 3.01
CA LEU A 243 -0.28 12.44 1.90
C LEU A 243 -0.65 11.33 0.92
N ALA A 244 0.26 10.39 0.67
CA ALA A 244 -0.05 9.25 -0.18
C ALA A 244 -1.11 8.35 0.48
N ASP A 245 -1.03 8.15 1.79
CA ASP A 245 -2.04 7.44 2.57
C ASP A 245 -3.40 8.15 2.56
N ASP A 246 -3.42 9.49 2.68
CA ASP A 246 -4.66 10.26 2.53
C ASP A 246 -5.26 10.09 1.11
N LEU A 247 -4.45 10.25 0.06
CA LEU A 247 -4.94 10.28 -1.32
C LEU A 247 -5.29 8.89 -1.88
N MET A 248 -4.76 7.81 -1.29
CA MET A 248 -5.12 6.46 -1.70
C MET A 248 -6.48 5.99 -1.12
N GLU A 249 -7.00 6.63 -0.07
CA GLU A 249 -8.23 6.21 0.61
C GLU A 249 -9.43 5.98 -0.33
N PRO A 250 -9.73 6.83 -1.32
CA PRO A 250 -10.84 6.61 -2.25
C PRO A 250 -10.65 5.38 -3.16
N PHE A 251 -9.42 4.91 -3.35
CA PHE A 251 -9.08 3.80 -4.23
C PHE A 251 -8.95 2.46 -3.50
N ARG A 252 -8.90 2.46 -2.17
CA ARG A 252 -8.85 1.22 -1.37
C ARG A 252 -9.99 0.25 -1.67
N PRO A 253 -11.26 0.69 -1.87
CA PRO A 253 -12.35 -0.21 -2.24
C PRO A 253 -12.12 -1.02 -3.51
N VAL A 254 -11.32 -0.52 -4.46
CA VAL A 254 -10.95 -1.27 -5.67
C VAL A 254 -10.08 -2.47 -5.31
N VAL A 255 -9.07 -2.26 -4.45
CA VAL A 255 -8.23 -3.33 -3.93
C VAL A 255 -9.05 -4.30 -3.08
N ASP A 256 -9.98 -3.79 -2.27
CA ASP A 256 -10.85 -4.62 -1.42
C ASP A 256 -11.64 -5.62 -2.26
N LEU A 257 -12.28 -5.13 -3.33
CA LEU A 257 -13.04 -5.96 -4.26
C LEU A 257 -12.15 -6.96 -5.01
N ALA A 258 -10.95 -6.54 -5.44
CA ALA A 258 -10.00 -7.43 -6.09
C ALA A 258 -9.58 -8.58 -5.16
N VAL A 259 -9.33 -8.30 -3.88
CA VAL A 259 -9.01 -9.33 -2.88
C VAL A 259 -10.18 -10.27 -2.62
N VAL A 260 -11.43 -9.76 -2.58
CA VAL A 260 -12.61 -10.62 -2.45
C VAL A 260 -12.70 -11.62 -3.60
N ARG A 261 -12.62 -11.13 -4.86
CA ARG A 261 -12.68 -11.98 -6.05
C ARG A 261 -11.55 -13.01 -6.08
N LEU A 262 -10.35 -12.58 -5.69
CA LEU A 262 -9.21 -13.48 -5.60
C LEU A 262 -9.45 -14.60 -4.57
N PHE A 263 -10.11 -14.29 -3.45
CA PHE A 263 -10.45 -15.27 -2.42
C PHE A 263 -11.51 -16.27 -2.89
N GLU A 264 -12.47 -15.82 -3.71
CA GLU A 264 -13.48 -16.69 -4.33
C GLU A 264 -12.85 -17.68 -5.31
N HIS A 265 -11.81 -17.26 -6.04
CA HIS A 265 -11.10 -18.11 -7.01
C HIS A 265 -10.02 -19.01 -6.38
N HIS A 266 -9.42 -18.59 -5.27
CA HIS A 266 -8.22 -19.20 -4.69
C HIS A 266 -8.32 -19.44 -3.18
N ALA A 267 -9.51 -19.82 -2.69
CA ALA A 267 -9.77 -20.03 -1.25
C ALA A 267 -8.82 -21.05 -0.58
N ASP A 268 -8.26 -21.98 -1.36
CA ASP A 268 -7.38 -23.05 -0.89
C ASP A 268 -5.90 -22.63 -0.77
N LEU A 269 -5.53 -21.44 -1.22
CA LEU A 269 -4.16 -20.95 -1.09
C LEU A 269 -3.85 -20.59 0.37
N TRP A 270 -2.65 -20.93 0.82
CA TRP A 270 -2.15 -20.55 2.16
C TRP A 270 -1.27 -19.29 2.13
N GLU A 271 -0.81 -18.87 0.94
CA GLU A 271 0.01 -17.69 0.70
C GLU A 271 -0.35 -16.99 -0.63
N LEU A 272 -0.05 -15.69 -0.74
CA LEU A 272 -0.15 -14.95 -2.00
C LEU A 272 1.01 -15.38 -2.92
N ASN A 273 0.75 -16.35 -3.80
CA ASN A 273 1.73 -16.82 -4.78
C ASN A 273 1.80 -15.90 -6.01
N ARG A 274 2.69 -16.22 -6.95
CA ARG A 274 2.90 -15.46 -8.21
C ARG A 274 1.63 -15.22 -9.02
N GLU A 275 0.78 -16.23 -9.12
CA GLU A 275 -0.45 -16.18 -9.92
C GLU A 275 -1.47 -15.26 -9.27
N ALA A 276 -1.68 -15.42 -7.96
CA ALA A 276 -2.58 -14.59 -7.18
C ALA A 276 -2.15 -13.12 -7.17
N LYS A 277 -0.83 -12.84 -7.06
CA LYS A 277 -0.28 -11.48 -7.23
C LYS A 277 -0.58 -10.91 -8.61
N ARG A 278 -0.42 -11.71 -9.66
CA ARG A 278 -0.67 -11.27 -11.03
C ARG A 278 -2.12 -10.89 -11.26
N GLU A 279 -3.06 -11.69 -10.74
CA GLU A 279 -4.49 -11.39 -10.81
C GLU A 279 -4.81 -10.10 -10.03
N LEU A 280 -4.32 -9.97 -8.80
CA LEU A 280 -4.50 -8.76 -7.97
C LEU A 280 -3.93 -7.49 -8.62
N LEU A 281 -2.77 -7.60 -9.28
CA LEU A 281 -2.13 -6.47 -9.98
C LEU A 281 -2.79 -6.12 -11.32
N SER A 282 -3.71 -6.97 -11.81
CA SER A 282 -4.41 -6.77 -13.08
C SER A 282 -5.81 -6.18 -12.95
N ALA A 283 -6.33 -6.10 -11.72
CA ALA A 283 -7.62 -5.50 -11.38
C ALA A 283 -7.60 -3.97 -11.53
#